data_AF-A0A848W467-F1
#
_entry.id   AF-A0A848W467-F1
#
_cell.length_a   1.000
_cell.length_b   1.000
_cell.length_c   1.000
_cell.angle_alpha   90.00
_cell.angle_beta   90.00
_cell.angle_gamma   90.00
#
_symmetry.space_group_name_H-M   'P 1'
#
loop_
_entity.id
_entity.type
_entity.pdbx_description
1 polymer ?
#
loop_
_entity_poly.entity_id
_entity_poly.type
_entity_poly.pdbx_seq_one_letter_code
_entity_poly.pdbx_strand_id
1 'polypeptide(L)'
;ASRLDPGQQKLVEQIVLAAGNLKDVASAIEVSYPTLRKRLDNLILALRSLREQDDTQIAEFLSAVETGDMTAETAARLIRELHGQS
;
A
#
# COMPACT_ATOMS: atom_id res chain seq x y z
N ALA A 1 10.38 6.04 -3.01
CA ALA A 1 10.01 5.19 -4.16
C ALA A 1 8.65 4.57 -3.87
N SER A 2 7.80 4.38 -4.89
CA SER A 2 6.52 3.69 -4.70
C SER A 2 6.74 2.26 -4.18
N ARG A 3 5.93 1.84 -3.19
CA ARG A 3 5.98 0.48 -2.60
C ARG A 3 5.24 -0.56 -3.43
N LEU A 4 4.45 -0.13 -4.42
CA LEU A 4 3.78 -1.00 -5.37
C LEU A 4 4.70 -1.28 -6.56
N ASP A 5 4.65 -2.48 -7.12
CA ASP A 5 5.37 -2.79 -8.35
C ASP A 5 4.76 -2.02 -9.57
N PRO A 6 5.50 -1.87 -10.69
CA PRO A 6 5.00 -1.11 -11.84
C PRO A 6 3.70 -1.65 -12.45
N GLY A 7 3.45 -2.96 -12.38
CA GLY A 7 2.21 -3.57 -12.86
C GLY A 7 1.02 -3.25 -11.95
N GLN A 8 1.24 -3.26 -10.63
CA GLN A 8 0.26 -2.81 -9.64
C GLN A 8 -0.09 -1.33 -9.79
N GLN A 9 0.91 -0.47 -10.00
CA GLN A 9 0.70 0.97 -10.26
C GLN A 9 -0.16 1.19 -11.51
N LYS A 10 0.22 0.55 -12.63
CA LYS A 10 -0.54 0.64 -13.88
C LYS A 10 -1.98 0.13 -13.70
N LEU A 11 -2.20 -0.92 -12.91
CA LEU A 11 -3.54 -1.41 -12.61
C LEU A 11 -4.37 -0.37 -11.85
N VAL A 12 -3.79 0.30 -10.85
CA VAL A 12 -4.46 1.38 -10.11
C VAL A 12 -4.82 2.53 -11.05
N GLU A 13 -3.90 2.95 -11.92
CA GLU A 13 -4.16 4.01 -12.91
C GLU A 13 -5.35 3.66 -13.81
N GLN A 14 -5.40 2.42 -14.35
CA GLN A 14 -6.51 1.99 -15.19
C GLN A 14 -7.84 1.95 -14.44
N ILE A 15 -7.83 1.53 -13.17
CA ILE A 15 -9.02 1.56 -12.31
C ILE A 15 -9.53 2.99 -12.12
N VAL A 16 -8.64 3.95 -11.87
CA VAL A 16 -9.00 5.36 -11.69
C VAL A 16 -9.54 5.96 -12.99
N LEU A 17 -8.87 5.71 -14.13
CA LEU A 17 -9.32 6.17 -15.46
C LEU A 17 -10.68 5.60 -15.84
N ALA A 18 -10.99 4.38 -15.40
CA ALA A 18 -12.29 3.73 -15.60
C ALA A 18 -13.33 4.09 -14.51
N ALA A 19 -13.05 5.06 -13.63
CA ALA A 19 -13.91 5.43 -12.49
C ALA A 19 -14.33 4.23 -11.61
N GLY A 20 -13.48 3.20 -11.53
CA GLY A 20 -13.74 1.97 -10.78
C GLY A 20 -14.53 0.90 -11.54
N ASN A 21 -14.93 1.11 -12.79
CA ASN A 21 -15.64 0.10 -13.58
C ASN A 21 -14.69 -1.02 -14.04
N LEU A 22 -14.73 -2.15 -13.34
CA LEU A 22 -13.87 -3.30 -13.62
C LEU A 22 -14.09 -3.92 -15.00
N LYS A 23 -15.28 -3.78 -15.61
CA LYS A 23 -15.48 -4.26 -16.98
C LYS A 23 -14.67 -3.42 -17.97
N ASP A 24 -14.72 -2.10 -17.81
CA ASP A 24 -13.99 -1.16 -18.67
C ASP A 24 -12.48 -1.34 -18.49
N VAL A 25 -12.01 -1.58 -17.25
CA VAL A 25 -10.60 -1.91 -16.99
C VAL A 25 -10.20 -3.19 -17.70
N ALA A 26 -11.01 -4.25 -17.63
CA ALA A 26 -10.70 -5.53 -18.27
C ALA A 26 -10.59 -5.39 -19.78
N SER A 27 -11.47 -4.60 -20.39
CA SER A 27 -11.42 -4.23 -21.81
C SER A 27 -10.19 -3.40 -22.15
N ALA A 28 -9.86 -2.37 -21.35
CA ALA A 28 -8.74 -1.47 -21.59
C ALA A 28 -7.37 -2.16 -21.56
N ILE A 29 -7.23 -3.23 -20.76
CA ILE A 29 -5.98 -4.01 -20.68
C ILE A 29 -6.07 -5.37 -21.39
N GLU A 30 -7.13 -5.60 -22.16
CA GLU A 30 -7.37 -6.78 -23.01
C GLU A 30 -7.28 -8.12 -22.26
N VAL A 31 -7.93 -8.22 -21.10
CA VAL A 31 -8.00 -9.47 -20.32
C VAL A 31 -9.42 -9.89 -20.01
N SER A 32 -9.61 -11.18 -19.72
CA SER A 32 -10.89 -11.66 -19.19
C SER A 32 -11.18 -11.06 -17.80
N TYR A 33 -12.45 -10.88 -17.47
CA TYR A 33 -12.86 -10.43 -16.14
C TYR A 33 -12.31 -11.33 -14.99
N PRO A 34 -12.33 -12.68 -15.09
CA PRO A 34 -11.67 -13.53 -14.11
C PRO A 34 -10.16 -13.25 -13.94
N THR A 35 -9.46 -12.95 -15.03
CA THR A 35 -8.03 -12.57 -14.98
C THR A 35 -7.83 -11.24 -14.27
N LEU A 36 -8.64 -10.22 -14.59
CA LEU A 36 -8.60 -8.94 -13.89
C LEU A 36 -8.89 -9.11 -12.40
N ARG A 37 -9.89 -9.91 -12.05
CA ARG A 37 -10.27 -10.15 -10.65
C ARG A 37 -9.10 -10.69 -9.83
N LYS A 38 -8.40 -11.70 -10.34
CA LYS A 38 -7.19 -12.25 -9.71
C LYS A 38 -6.09 -11.21 -9.53
N ARG A 39 -5.86 -10.35 -10.54
CA ARG A 39 -4.88 -9.25 -10.42
C ARG A 39 -5.27 -8.24 -9.35
N LEU A 40 -6.56 -7.89 -9.27
CA LEU A 40 -7.09 -7.00 -8.23
C LEU A 40 -6.95 -7.64 -6.83
N ASP A 41 -7.21 -8.94 -6.69
CA ASP A 41 -7.00 -9.64 -5.40
C ASP A 41 -5.54 -9.56 -4.96
N ASN A 42 -4.60 -9.82 -5.86
CA ASN A 42 -3.18 -9.72 -5.56
C ASN A 42 -2.77 -8.29 -5.16
N LEU A 43 -3.31 -7.27 -5.83
CA LEU A 43 -3.10 -5.87 -5.47
C LEU A 43 -3.63 -5.56 -4.07
N ILE A 44 -4.84 -6.03 -3.73
CA ILE A 44 -5.42 -5.85 -2.39
C ILE A 44 -4.56 -6.53 -1.33
N LEU A 45 -4.08 -7.75 -1.58
CA LEU A 45 -3.20 -8.46 -0.66
C LEU A 45 -1.88 -7.72 -0.45
N ALA A 46 -1.27 -7.21 -1.52
CA ALA A 46 -0.06 -6.41 -1.42
C ALA A 46 -0.30 -5.16 -0.56
N LEU A 47 -1.36 -4.39 -0.83
CA LEU A 47 -1.71 -3.21 -0.05
C LEU A 47 -1.95 -3.51 1.43
N ARG A 48 -2.62 -4.62 1.75
CA ARG A 48 -2.81 -5.06 3.15
C ARG A 48 -1.49 -5.38 3.82
N SER A 49 -0.61 -6.12 3.15
CA SER A 49 0.70 -6.46 3.67
C SER A 49 1.57 -5.23 3.92
N LEU A 50 1.51 -4.23 3.04
CA LEU A 50 2.21 -2.95 3.26
C LEU A 50 1.70 -2.23 4.50
N ARG A 51 0.38 -2.26 4.76
CA ARG A 51 -0.20 -1.67 5.97
C ARG A 51 0.18 -2.44 7.24
N GLU A 52 0.20 -3.76 7.18
CA GLU A 52 0.65 -4.60 8.31
C GLU A 52 2.13 -4.36 8.64
N GLN A 53 2.97 -4.14 7.63
CA GLN A 53 4.37 -3.74 7.83
C GLN A 53 4.47 -2.38 8.53
N ASP A 54 3.64 -1.42 8.13
CA ASP A 54 3.59 -0.10 8.74
C ASP A 54 3.18 -0.20 10.22
N ASP A 55 2.12 -0.96 10.52
CA ASP A 55 1.66 -1.21 11.89
C ASP A 55 2.75 -1.88 12.74
N THR A 56 3.45 -2.86 12.17
CA THR A 56 4.57 -3.56 12.84
C THR A 56 5.70 -2.59 13.16
N GLN A 57 6.09 -1.75 12.20
CA GLN A 57 7.17 -0.79 12.37
C GLN A 57 6.81 0.28 13.42
N ILE A 58 5.54 0.72 13.46
CA ILE A 58 5.04 1.62 14.50
C ILE A 58 5.14 0.95 15.88
N ALA A 59 4.74 -0.31 16.01
CA ALA A 59 4.83 -1.05 17.27
C ALA A 59 6.29 -1.19 17.76
N GLU A 60 7.24 -1.44 16.84
CA GLU A 60 8.67 -1.47 17.15
C GLU A 60 9.17 -0.12 17.68
N PHE A 61 8.76 0.99 17.07
CA PHE A 61 9.13 2.32 17.55
C PHE A 61 8.58 2.60 18.96
N LEU A 62 7.33 2.22 19.23
CA LEU A 62 6.73 2.38 20.55
C LEU A 62 7.46 1.53 21.59
N SER A 63 7.79 0.29 21.27
CA SER A 63 8.57 -0.58 22.17
C SER A 63 9.96 0.00 22.45
N ALA A 64 10.66 0.54 21.45
CA ALA A 64 11.95 1.19 21.64
C ALA A 64 11.86 2.45 22.53
N VAL A 65 10.72 3.15 22.51
CA VAL A 65 10.47 4.27 23.44
C VAL A 65 10.27 3.75 24.86
N GLU A 66 9.52 2.66 25.05
CA GLU A 66 9.29 2.04 26.36
C GLU A 66 10.57 1.51 26.99
N THR A 67 11.50 0.95 26.20
CA THR A 67 12.80 0.45 26.68
C THR A 67 13.83 1.57 26.89
N GLY A 68 13.56 2.79 26.39
CA GLY A 68 14.46 3.92 26.46
C GLY A 68 15.53 3.97 25.36
N ASP A 69 15.47 3.06 24.39
CA ASP A 69 16.37 3.02 23.23
C ASP A 69 16.07 4.12 22.20
N MET A 70 14.86 4.70 22.25
CA MET A 70 14.42 5.79 21.38
C MET A 70 13.66 6.87 22.17
N THR A 71 13.77 8.12 21.75
CA THR A 71 12.94 9.21 22.31
C THR A 71 11.57 9.25 21.63
N ALA A 72 10.54 9.67 22.37
CA ALA A 72 9.20 9.87 21.82
C ALA A 72 9.17 10.87 20.64
N GLU A 73 10.03 11.90 20.68
CA GLU A 73 10.19 12.88 19.60
C GLU A 73 10.65 12.22 18.30
N THR A 74 11.67 11.35 18.38
CA THR A 74 12.19 10.60 17.23
C THR A 74 11.14 9.63 16.69
N ALA A 75 10.47 8.88 17.55
CA ALA A 75 9.40 7.96 17.14
C ALA A 75 8.27 8.71 16.42
N ALA A 76 7.80 9.83 16.97
CA ALA A 76 6.74 10.62 16.36
C ALA A 76 7.14 11.16 14.98
N ARG A 77 8.41 11.54 14.77
CA ARG A 77 8.93 11.93 13.46
C ARG A 77 8.89 10.76 12.46
N LEU A 78 9.40 9.59 12.85
CA LEU A 78 9.45 8.41 11.98
C LEU A 78 8.03 7.94 11.58
N ILE A 79 7.07 8.00 12.50
CA ILE A 79 5.66 7.66 12.21
C ILE A 79 5.04 8.64 11.21
N ARG A 80 5.35 9.94 11.30
CA ARG A 80 4.88 10.93 10.31
C ARG A 80 5.50 10.69 8.93
N GLU A 81 6.77 10.33 8.87
CA GLU A 81 7.47 9.97 7.63
C GLU A 81 6.85 8.73 6.98
N LEU A 82 6.53 7.71 7.78
CA LEU A 82 5.86 6.47 7.33
C LEU A 82 4.50 6.75 6.65
N HIS A 83 3.70 7.64 7.24
CA HIS A 83 2.40 8.04 6.69
C HIS A 83 2.49 9.03 5.51
N GLY A 84 3.70 9.42 5.09
CA GLY A 84 3.89 10.40 4.03
C GLY A 84 3.45 11.82 4.40
N GLN A 85 3.44 12.14 5.70
CA GLN A 85 3.08 13.47 6.23
C GLN A 85 4.31 14.35 6.48
N SER A 86 5.38 14.17 5.71
CA SER A 86 6.66 14.90 5.83
C SER A 86 6.84 15.93 4.74
#